data_AF-A0A183VHI5-F1
#
_entry.id   AF-A0A183VHI5-F1
#
_cell.length_a   1.000
_cell.length_b   1.000
_cell.length_c   1.000
_cell.angle_alpha   90.00
_cell.angle_beta   90.00
_cell.angle_gamma   90.00
#
_symmetry.space_group_name_H-M   'P 1'
#
loop_
_entity.id
_entity.type
_entity.pdbx_description
1 polymer ?
#
loop_
_entity_poly.entity_id
_entity_poly.type
_entity_poly.pdbx_seq_one_letter_code
_entity_poly.pdbx_strand_id
1 'polypeptide(L)'
;LAGKTPMEEAQVDSIYDDYKDFVTELRPYFLVAAGMEKGDKAKLEKEVVIPARDKHVPAIEKFLAKSGSGYLVGKSVTWADLVISDSLATWETFVPSFLDGHSEVKKFVERIRELPNIKKWISERPKTPF
;
A
#
# COMPACT_ATOMS: atom_id res chain seq x y z
N LEU A 1 -18.01 -3.45 2.10
CA LEU A 1 -16.65 -2.88 1.95
C LEU A 1 -16.19 -2.87 0.48
N ALA A 2 -17.03 -3.22 -0.51
CA ALA A 2 -16.62 -3.20 -1.92
C ALA A 2 -16.85 -1.85 -2.62
N GLY A 3 -17.64 -0.95 -2.03
CA GLY A 3 -18.16 0.24 -2.69
C GLY A 3 -19.65 0.36 -2.35
N LYS A 4 -20.27 1.51 -2.64
CA LYS A 4 -21.71 1.73 -2.43
C LYS A 4 -22.54 1.59 -3.70
N THR A 5 -21.88 1.52 -4.86
CA THR A 5 -22.54 1.35 -6.17
C THR A 5 -21.71 0.39 -7.03
N PRO A 6 -22.31 -0.24 -8.06
CA PRO A 6 -21.56 -1.10 -8.97
C PRO A 6 -20.36 -0.41 -9.63
N MET A 7 -20.45 0.90 -9.87
CA MET A 7 -19.34 1.69 -10.40
C MET A 7 -18.23 1.89 -9.36
N GLU A 8 -18.57 2.14 -8.10
CA GLU A 8 -17.57 2.21 -7.03
C GLU A 8 -16.90 0.84 -6.82
N GLU A 9 -17.65 -0.25 -6.89
CA GLU A 9 -17.12 -1.61 -6.81
C GLU A 9 -16.10 -1.89 -7.91
N ALA A 10 -16.45 -1.60 -9.17
CA ALA A 10 -15.51 -1.73 -10.29
C ALA A 10 -14.26 -0.84 -10.14
N GLN A 11 -14.40 0.36 -9.54
CA GLN A 11 -13.26 1.23 -9.27
C GLN A 11 -12.35 0.67 -8.16
N VAL A 12 -12.93 0.12 -7.09
CA VAL A 12 -12.16 -0.53 -6.01
C VAL A 12 -11.34 -1.69 -6.57
N ASP A 13 -11.96 -2.54 -7.38
CA ASP A 13 -11.27 -3.67 -8.01
C ASP A 13 -10.15 -3.20 -8.94
N SER A 14 -10.43 -2.22 -9.80
CA SER A 14 -9.43 -1.67 -10.74
C SER A 14 -8.23 -1.02 -10.04
N ILE A 15 -8.45 -0.33 -8.91
CA ILE A 15 -7.35 0.27 -8.13
C ILE A 15 -6.47 -0.83 -7.51
N TYR A 16 -7.09 -1.90 -7.03
CA TYR A 16 -6.33 -3.02 -6.48
C TYR A 16 -5.55 -3.79 -7.55
N ASP A 17 -6.14 -4.00 -8.73
CA ASP A 17 -5.45 -4.65 -9.84
C ASP A 17 -4.19 -3.88 -10.26
N ASP A 18 -4.28 -2.54 -10.38
CA ASP A 18 -3.12 -1.67 -10.62
C ASP A 18 -2.07 -1.79 -9.49
N TYR A 19 -2.52 -1.80 -8.23
CA TYR A 19 -1.64 -1.99 -7.08
C TYR A 19 -0.96 -3.38 -7.06
N LYS A 20 -1.64 -4.42 -7.54
CA LYS A 20 -1.09 -5.78 -7.62
C LYS A 20 0.02 -5.86 -8.67
N ASP A 21 -0.13 -5.16 -9.79
CA ASP A 21 0.94 -5.04 -10.79
C ASP A 21 2.16 -4.31 -10.20
N PHE A 22 1.93 -3.25 -9.43
CA PHE A 22 3.00 -2.58 -8.67
C PHE A 22 3.73 -3.54 -7.73
N VAL A 23 3.00 -4.29 -6.88
CA VAL A 23 3.62 -5.26 -5.95
C VAL A 23 4.37 -6.37 -6.70
N THR A 24 3.91 -6.75 -7.90
CA THR A 24 4.60 -7.72 -8.75
C THR A 24 5.97 -7.21 -9.21
N GLU A 25 6.09 -5.93 -9.56
CA GLU A 25 7.38 -5.30 -9.89
C GLU A 25 8.36 -5.31 -8.70
N LEU A 26 7.85 -5.19 -7.47
CA LEU A 26 8.67 -5.19 -6.25
C LEU A 26 9.11 -6.59 -5.78
N ARG A 27 8.57 -7.65 -6.38
CA ARG A 27 8.79 -9.05 -5.97
C ARG A 27 10.28 -9.45 -5.86
N PRO A 28 11.18 -9.08 -6.80
CA PRO A 28 12.59 -9.47 -6.69
C PRO A 28 13.26 -8.92 -5.42
N TYR A 29 12.97 -7.68 -5.05
CA TYR A 29 13.47 -7.10 -3.81
C TYR A 29 12.87 -7.82 -2.59
N PHE A 30 11.56 -8.07 -2.58
CA PHE A 30 10.90 -8.76 -1.47
C PHE A 30 11.51 -10.14 -1.20
N LEU A 31 11.76 -10.95 -2.23
CA LEU A 31 12.33 -12.29 -2.07
C LEU A 31 13.71 -12.24 -1.40
N VAL A 32 14.54 -11.25 -1.75
CA VAL A 32 15.85 -11.06 -1.12
C VAL A 32 15.72 -10.47 0.28
N ALA A 33 14.85 -9.48 0.48
CA ALA A 33 14.63 -8.82 1.76
C ALA A 33 14.05 -9.77 2.83
N ALA A 34 13.17 -10.68 2.42
CA ALA A 34 12.59 -11.73 3.24
C ALA A 34 13.50 -12.96 3.43
N GLY A 35 14.69 -12.98 2.80
CA GLY A 35 15.64 -14.09 2.90
C GLY A 35 15.24 -15.37 2.15
N MET A 36 14.28 -15.27 1.22
CA MET A 36 13.84 -16.37 0.37
C MET A 36 14.80 -16.60 -0.81
N GLU A 37 15.50 -15.55 -1.23
CA GLU A 37 16.51 -15.61 -2.29
C GLU A 37 17.78 -14.85 -1.90
N LYS A 38 18.89 -15.18 -2.56
CA LYS A 38 20.16 -14.44 -2.43
C LYS A 38 20.17 -13.29 -3.43
N GLY A 39 20.62 -12.11 -3.00
CA GLY A 39 20.77 -10.96 -3.87
C GLY A 39 21.32 -9.74 -3.15
N ASP A 40 21.58 -8.68 -3.90
CA ASP A 40 22.02 -7.39 -3.38
C ASP A 40 20.80 -6.50 -3.11
N LYS A 41 20.43 -6.38 -1.82
CA LYS A 41 19.30 -5.56 -1.37
C LYS A 41 19.46 -4.10 -1.76
N ALA A 42 20.65 -3.52 -1.59
CA ALA A 42 20.88 -2.10 -1.86
C ALA A 42 20.76 -1.80 -3.35
N LYS A 43 21.27 -2.71 -4.20
CA LYS A 43 21.09 -2.61 -5.65
C LYS A 43 19.62 -2.71 -6.06
N LEU A 44 18.90 -3.72 -5.55
CA LEU A 44 17.49 -3.91 -5.87
C LEU A 44 16.60 -2.77 -5.36
N GLU A 45 16.91 -2.20 -4.18
CA GLU A 45 16.21 -1.02 -3.67
C GLU A 45 16.34 0.15 -4.66
N LYS A 46 17.57 0.43 -5.11
CA LYS A 46 17.87 1.53 -6.02
C LYS A 46 17.33 1.31 -7.44
N GLU A 47 17.43 0.11 -7.98
CA GLU A 47 17.14 -0.18 -9.39
C GLU A 47 15.71 -0.68 -9.62
N VAL A 48 15.04 -1.22 -8.60
CA VAL A 48 13.69 -1.80 -8.70
C VAL A 48 12.71 -1.04 -7.83
N VAL A 49 12.97 -0.95 -6.52
CA VAL A 49 11.98 -0.43 -5.56
C VAL A 49 11.70 1.05 -5.78
N ILE A 50 12.74 1.89 -5.80
CA ILE A 50 12.57 3.35 -5.96
C ILE A 50 11.90 3.68 -7.30
N PRO A 51 12.34 3.15 -8.47
CA PRO A 51 11.69 3.42 -9.74
C PRO A 51 10.24 2.95 -9.80
N ALA A 52 9.93 1.75 -9.28
CA ALA A 52 8.57 1.23 -9.26
C ALA A 52 7.67 2.08 -8.34
N ARG A 53 8.17 2.48 -7.17
CA ARG A 53 7.44 3.39 -6.28
C ARG A 53 7.12 4.72 -6.97
N ASP A 54 8.13 5.36 -7.55
CA ASP A 54 7.97 6.68 -8.19
C ASP A 54 7.04 6.62 -9.41
N LYS A 55 6.95 5.45 -10.06
CA LYS A 55 6.00 5.17 -11.13
C LYS A 55 4.56 5.00 -10.63
N HIS A 56 4.35 4.27 -9.54
CA HIS A 56 3.03 3.76 -9.14
C HIS A 56 2.36 4.54 -8.01
N VAL A 57 3.10 4.98 -6.99
CA VAL A 57 2.53 5.69 -5.82
C VAL A 57 1.80 7.00 -6.20
N PRO A 58 2.23 7.78 -7.22
CA PRO A 58 1.45 8.95 -7.67
C PRO A 58 0.03 8.62 -8.15
N ALA A 59 -0.26 7.39 -8.58
CA ALA A 59 -1.63 6.99 -8.92
C ALA A 59 -2.52 6.93 -7.67
N ILE A 60 -1.99 6.41 -6.56
CA ILE A 60 -2.68 6.36 -5.26
C ILE A 60 -3.03 7.78 -4.81
N GLU A 61 -2.08 8.72 -4.90
CA GLU A 61 -2.31 10.14 -4.57
C GLU A 61 -3.43 10.74 -5.42
N LYS A 62 -3.48 10.43 -6.72
CA LYS A 62 -4.56 10.88 -7.61
C LYS A 62 -5.92 10.31 -7.20
N PHE A 63 -6.00 9.04 -6.80
CA PHE A 63 -7.25 8.44 -6.31
C PHE A 63 -7.73 9.08 -5.01
N LEU A 64 -6.82 9.30 -4.05
CA LEU A 64 -7.10 10.00 -2.79
C LEU A 64 -7.58 11.44 -3.04
N ALA A 65 -6.92 12.17 -3.95
CA ALA A 65 -7.32 13.52 -4.32
C ALA A 65 -8.69 13.54 -5.01
N LYS A 66 -8.95 12.58 -5.92
CA LYS A 66 -10.22 12.47 -6.65
C LYS A 66 -11.39 12.13 -5.73
N SER A 67 -11.19 11.28 -4.73
CA SER A 67 -12.25 10.94 -3.77
C SER A 67 -12.56 12.12 -2.85
N GLY A 68 -11.53 12.90 -2.48
CA GLY A 68 -11.62 14.01 -1.54
C GLY A 68 -12.03 13.61 -0.12
N SER A 69 -12.16 12.31 0.16
CA SER A 69 -12.65 11.77 1.44
C SER A 69 -11.53 11.21 2.31
N GLY A 70 -10.34 11.05 1.72
CA GLY A 70 -9.23 10.39 2.38
C GLY A 70 -9.24 8.86 2.32
N TYR A 71 -10.18 8.28 1.58
CA TYR A 71 -10.22 6.89 1.14
C TYR A 71 -9.96 6.82 -0.38
N LEU A 72 -9.63 5.66 -0.92
CA LEU A 72 -9.33 5.51 -2.35
C LEU A 72 -10.57 5.69 -3.23
N VAL A 73 -11.74 5.24 -2.75
CA VAL A 73 -13.02 5.33 -3.48
C VAL A 73 -14.13 5.82 -2.56
N GLY A 74 -14.98 6.71 -3.09
CA GLY A 74 -16.18 7.18 -2.39
C GLY A 74 -15.85 7.92 -1.08
N LYS A 75 -16.68 7.70 -0.05
CA LYS A 75 -16.63 8.43 1.24
C LYS A 75 -16.41 7.54 2.47
N SER A 76 -16.12 6.27 2.27
CA SER A 76 -16.01 5.28 3.35
C SER A 76 -15.01 4.21 2.99
N VAL A 77 -14.40 3.62 4.03
CA VAL A 77 -13.44 2.52 3.88
C VAL A 77 -13.96 1.39 2.99
N THR A 78 -13.08 0.92 2.12
CA THR A 78 -13.25 -0.24 1.24
C THR A 78 -12.19 -1.29 1.57
N TRP A 79 -12.31 -2.49 1.01
CA TRP A 79 -11.31 -3.54 1.22
C TRP A 79 -9.97 -3.18 0.58
N ALA A 80 -9.97 -2.41 -0.53
CA ALA A 80 -8.73 -1.94 -1.16
C ALA A 80 -7.97 -0.99 -0.23
N ASP A 81 -8.66 -0.11 0.52
CA ASP A 81 -8.02 0.74 1.51
C ASP A 81 -7.26 -0.08 2.57
N LEU A 82 -7.87 -1.19 3.03
CA LEU A 82 -7.27 -2.07 4.04
C LEU A 82 -6.03 -2.78 3.50
N VAL A 83 -6.13 -3.41 2.32
CA VAL A 83 -5.02 -4.20 1.76
C VAL A 83 -3.86 -3.31 1.33
N ILE A 84 -4.15 -2.17 0.71
CA ILE A 84 -3.12 -1.23 0.25
C ILE A 84 -2.43 -0.58 1.45
N SER A 85 -3.18 -0.15 2.48
CA SER A 85 -2.55 0.45 3.66
C SER A 85 -1.70 -0.53 4.47
N ASP A 86 -2.10 -1.80 4.61
CA ASP A 86 -1.28 -2.81 5.28
C ASP A 86 -0.03 -3.13 4.45
N SER A 87 -0.17 -3.29 3.13
CA SER A 87 0.98 -3.53 2.23
C SER A 87 1.98 -2.38 2.24
N LEU A 88 1.53 -1.12 2.18
CA LEU A 88 2.42 0.05 2.27
C LEU A 88 3.13 0.14 3.63
N ALA A 89 2.43 -0.14 4.73
CA ALA A 89 3.05 -0.20 6.05
C ALA A 89 4.09 -1.32 6.14
N THR A 90 3.86 -2.46 5.51
CA THR A 90 4.85 -3.55 5.40
C THR A 90 6.06 -3.10 4.56
N TRP A 91 5.87 -2.38 3.46
CA TRP A 91 6.99 -1.84 2.68
C TRP A 91 7.86 -0.87 3.47
N GLU A 92 7.28 -0.04 4.34
CA GLU A 92 8.06 0.82 5.26
C GLU A 92 8.88 0.02 6.29
N THR A 93 8.52 -1.24 6.60
CA THR A 93 9.36 -2.10 7.45
C THR A 93 10.62 -2.60 6.73
N PHE A 94 10.53 -2.79 5.41
CA PHE A 94 11.66 -3.21 4.60
C PHE A 94 12.53 -2.03 4.15
N VAL A 95 11.90 -0.93 3.74
CA VAL A 95 12.54 0.30 3.27
C VAL A 95 11.94 1.46 4.07
N PRO A 96 12.58 1.91 5.17
CA PRO A 96 12.02 2.94 6.04
C PRO A 96 11.70 4.27 5.36
N SER A 97 12.37 4.60 4.25
CA SER A 97 12.15 5.78 3.42
C SER A 97 11.14 5.56 2.28
N PHE A 98 10.43 4.43 2.28
CA PHE A 98 9.57 4.06 1.15
C PHE A 98 8.54 5.14 0.84
N LEU A 99 7.87 5.71 1.84
CA LEU A 99 6.87 6.77 1.64
C LEU A 99 7.43 8.20 1.73
N ASP A 100 8.75 8.37 1.76
CA ASP A 100 9.35 9.72 1.76
C ASP A 100 8.96 10.47 0.48
N GLY A 101 8.48 11.70 0.64
CA GLY A 101 7.94 12.51 -0.46
C GLY A 101 6.45 12.29 -0.75
N HIS A 102 5.83 11.23 -0.23
CA HIS A 102 4.43 10.86 -0.48
C HIS A 102 3.52 11.11 0.74
N SER A 103 3.51 12.35 1.23
CA SER A 103 2.85 12.70 2.50
C SER A 103 1.35 12.40 2.55
N GLU A 104 0.62 12.51 1.42
CA GLU A 104 -0.80 12.18 1.36
C GLU A 104 -1.05 10.68 1.49
N VAL A 105 -0.17 9.84 0.92
CA VAL A 105 -0.23 8.39 1.06
C VAL A 105 0.08 7.98 2.50
N LYS A 106 1.07 8.63 3.14
CA LYS A 106 1.37 8.41 4.55
C LYS A 106 0.16 8.72 5.46
N LYS A 107 -0.51 9.87 5.25
CA LYS A 107 -1.75 10.21 5.97
C LYS A 107 -2.86 9.20 5.72
N PHE A 108 -2.97 8.67 4.50
CA PHE A 108 -3.91 7.61 4.18
C PHE A 108 -3.61 6.33 4.98
N VAL A 109 -2.36 5.86 4.99
CA VAL A 109 -1.94 4.68 5.76
C VAL A 109 -2.25 4.86 7.25
N GLU A 110 -1.88 6.01 7.82
CA GLU A 110 -2.18 6.37 9.22
C GLU A 110 -3.69 6.35 9.50
N ARG A 111 -4.51 6.98 8.64
CA ARG A 111 -5.96 7.02 8.78
C ARG A 111 -6.57 5.62 8.86
N ILE A 112 -6.20 4.72 7.94
CA ILE A 112 -6.77 3.37 7.90
C ILE A 112 -6.36 2.56 9.14
N ARG A 113 -5.10 2.68 9.56
CA ARG A 113 -4.55 1.96 10.71
C ARG A 113 -5.08 2.48 12.05
N GLU A 114 -5.55 3.71 12.10
CA GLU A 114 -6.19 4.32 13.28
C GLU A 114 -7.69 4.01 13.41
N LEU A 115 -8.31 3.34 12.43
CA LEU A 115 -9.70 2.88 12.57
C LEU A 115 -9.83 1.94 13.79
N PRO A 116 -10.81 2.11 14.70
CA PRO A 116 -10.80 1.44 16.01
C PRO A 116 -10.61 -0.08 15.97
N ASN A 117 -11.31 -0.76 15.06
CA ASN A 117 -11.21 -2.21 14.91
C ASN A 117 -9.88 -2.65 14.29
N ILE A 118 -9.33 -1.85 13.37
CA ILE A 118 -8.05 -2.12 12.71
C ILE A 118 -6.90 -1.87 13.69
N LYS A 119 -6.93 -0.75 14.42
CA LYS A 119 -5.96 -0.42 15.47
C LYS A 119 -5.92 -1.50 16.55
N LYS A 120 -7.09 -1.92 17.03
CA LYS A 120 -7.22 -3.02 17.99
C LYS A 120 -6.60 -4.31 17.44
N TRP A 121 -6.97 -4.71 16.22
CA TRP A 121 -6.41 -5.89 15.58
C TRP A 121 -4.88 -5.82 15.42
N ILE A 122 -4.32 -4.68 15.00
CA ILE A 122 -2.86 -4.51 14.87
C ILE A 122 -2.14 -4.66 16.22
N SER A 123 -2.78 -4.25 17.33
CA SER A 123 -2.22 -4.41 18.68
C SER A 123 -2.26 -5.86 19.19
N GLU A 124 -3.26 -6.65 18.78
CA GLU A 124 -3.51 -8.01 19.26
C GLU A 124 -2.96 -9.10 18.31
N ARG A 125 -2.77 -8.79 17.02
CA ARG A 125 -2.32 -9.77 16.02
C ARG A 125 -0.93 -10.31 16.36
N PRO A 126 -0.65 -11.61 16.10
CA PRO A 126 0.68 -12.18 16.27
C PRO A 126 1.75 -11.34 15.56
N LYS A 127 2.91 -11.18 16.19
CA LYS A 127 4.05 -10.53 15.56
C LYS A 127 4.75 -11.53 14.64
N THR A 128 4.67 -11.28 13.35
CA THR A 128 5.44 -11.99 12.31
C THR A 128 6.52 -11.05 11.73
N PRO A 129 7.58 -11.59 11.12
CA PRO A 129 8.59 -10.78 10.44
C PRO A 129 8.04 -9.95 9.27
N PHE A 130 6.99 -10.46 8.61
CA PHE A 130 6.20 -9.85 7.53
C PHE A 130 4.86 -10.59 7.41
#